data_AF-A0A7K4CYN3-F1
#
_entry.id   AF-A0A7K4CYN3-F1
#
_cell.length_a   1.000
_cell.length_b   1.000
_cell.length_c   1.000
_cell.angle_alpha   90.00
_cell.angle_beta   90.00
_cell.angle_gamma   90.00
#
_symmetry.space_group_name_H-M   'P 1'
#
loop_
_entity.id
_entity.type
_entity.pdbx_description
1 polymer ?
#
loop_
_entity_poly.entity_id
_entity_poly.type
_entity_poly.pdbx_seq_one_letter_code
_entity_poly.pdbx_strand_id
1 'polypeptide(L)'
;MDGLISCKYTVAESRGIILCETQDVFDAAIVQIKRARADIEAFVARFPEFRLTFEPWSWEARHDVPRVVQRMIDATTPFGIGPMAAVAGAIIDEVYDCIGGERVGDFIMENGGEILVRAHRPVTIGLHAGKARVGSRVGFVIPPGDLALSGIASSSATIGHAISFGNADIVTVFCGNASVADAAATAFCNMATESDAAESVRQVTEGIRRFPAVTGIFAARGDSVGMAGRLPGMITLAGNGKDMLDLVVH
;
A
#
# COMPACT_ATOMS: atom_id res chain seq x y z
N MET A 1 -5.18 21.07 -6.37
CA MET A 1 -4.41 21.67 -5.25
C MET A 1 -3.55 22.79 -5.82
N ASP A 2 -3.73 24.04 -5.38
CA ASP A 2 -2.76 25.10 -5.69
C ASP A 2 -1.45 24.82 -4.94
N GLY A 3 -0.33 24.82 -5.66
CA GLY A 3 1.02 24.74 -5.10
C GLY A 3 1.67 23.35 -5.05
N LEU A 4 1.01 22.26 -5.47
CA LEU A 4 1.67 20.95 -5.62
C LEU A 4 2.07 20.70 -7.08
N ILE A 5 3.27 20.15 -7.25
CA ILE A 5 3.67 19.53 -8.50
C ILE A 5 3.23 18.06 -8.49
N SER A 6 2.80 17.56 -9.65
CA SER A 6 2.45 16.16 -9.87
C SER A 6 3.40 15.58 -10.89
N CYS A 7 4.20 14.59 -10.47
CA CYS A 7 5.27 14.03 -11.28
C CYS A 7 5.14 12.52 -11.34
N LYS A 8 5.06 11.98 -12.55
CA LYS A 8 5.19 10.54 -12.81
C LYS A 8 6.65 10.14 -12.69
N TYR A 9 6.92 8.97 -12.13
CA TYR A 9 8.26 8.41 -12.06
C TYR A 9 8.29 6.94 -12.47
N THR A 10 9.46 6.52 -12.95
CA THR A 10 9.79 5.12 -13.20
C THR A 10 11.25 4.89 -12.80
N VAL A 11 11.50 3.95 -11.90
CA VAL A 11 12.83 3.53 -11.46
C VAL A 11 12.85 2.00 -11.40
N ALA A 12 13.51 1.37 -12.38
CA ALA A 12 13.46 -0.08 -12.59
C ALA A 12 11.99 -0.59 -12.62
N GLU A 13 11.59 -1.45 -11.68
CA GLU A 13 10.21 -1.96 -11.62
C GLU A 13 9.24 -1.02 -10.88
N SER A 14 9.74 -0.09 -10.07
CA SER A 14 8.92 0.88 -9.31
C SER A 14 8.42 1.99 -10.24
N ARG A 15 7.12 2.25 -10.22
CA ARG A 15 6.48 3.27 -11.05
C ARG A 15 5.24 3.80 -10.36
N GLY A 16 4.97 5.08 -10.52
CA GLY A 16 3.78 5.71 -9.95
C GLY A 16 3.83 7.22 -10.05
N ILE A 17 3.10 7.88 -9.16
CA ILE A 17 2.98 9.33 -9.08
C ILE A 17 3.47 9.83 -7.72
N ILE A 18 4.18 10.95 -7.73
CA ILE A 18 4.49 11.73 -6.53
C ILE A 18 3.84 13.11 -6.68
N LEU A 19 3.07 13.51 -5.67
CA LEU A 19 2.60 14.87 -5.48
C LEU A 19 3.35 15.49 -4.31
N CYS A 20 3.99 16.63 -4.53
CA CYS A 20 4.76 17.31 -3.50
C CYS A 20 4.85 18.82 -3.77
N GLU A 21 5.32 19.61 -2.80
CA GLU A 21 5.33 21.07 -2.91
C GLU A 21 6.46 21.63 -3.79
N THR A 22 7.60 20.92 -3.91
CA THR A 22 8.79 21.44 -4.58
C THR A 22 9.52 20.40 -5.42
N GLN A 23 10.25 20.85 -6.44
CA GLN A 23 11.10 19.99 -7.27
C GLN A 23 12.20 19.31 -6.46
N ASP A 24 12.77 20.01 -5.46
CA ASP A 24 13.81 19.45 -4.59
C ASP A 24 13.31 18.23 -3.79
N VAL A 25 12.06 18.26 -3.32
CA VAL A 25 11.44 17.12 -2.63
C VAL A 25 11.25 15.95 -3.60
N PHE A 26 10.79 16.21 -4.83
CA PHE A 26 10.68 15.18 -5.85
C PHE A 26 12.04 14.56 -6.19
N ASP A 27 13.07 15.37 -6.41
CA ASP A 27 14.41 14.88 -6.76
C ASP A 27 15.03 14.04 -5.63
N ALA A 28 14.85 14.48 -4.37
CA ALA A 28 15.25 13.72 -3.19
C ALA A 28 14.52 12.38 -3.09
N ALA A 29 13.22 12.36 -3.38
CA ALA A 29 12.44 11.13 -3.44
C ALA A 29 12.97 10.17 -4.52
N ILE A 30 13.26 10.64 -5.73
CA ILE A 30 13.84 9.81 -6.82
C ILE A 30 15.19 9.22 -6.42
N VAL A 31 16.05 10.01 -5.75
CA VAL A 31 17.34 9.50 -5.24
C VAL A 31 17.12 8.40 -4.21
N GLN A 32 16.16 8.57 -3.30
CA GLN A 32 15.89 7.56 -2.27
C GLN A 32 15.26 6.29 -2.85
N ILE A 33 14.38 6.39 -3.84
CA ILE A 33 13.82 5.21 -4.54
C ILE A 33 14.95 4.39 -5.17
N LYS A 34 15.90 5.05 -5.85
CA LYS A 34 17.05 4.38 -6.46
C LYS A 34 17.91 3.66 -5.42
N ARG A 35 18.17 4.29 -4.27
CA ARG A 35 18.93 3.69 -3.16
C ARG A 35 18.22 2.48 -2.57
N ALA A 36 16.95 2.63 -2.22
CA ALA A 36 16.14 1.55 -1.65
C ALA A 36 16.09 0.34 -2.60
N ARG A 37 15.92 0.57 -3.90
CA ARG A 37 15.97 -0.53 -4.89
C ARG A 37 17.34 -1.19 -4.97
N ALA A 38 18.42 -0.42 -5.04
CA ALA A 38 19.77 -0.96 -5.10
C ALA A 38 20.09 -1.80 -3.86
N ASP A 39 19.65 -1.35 -2.68
CA ASP A 39 19.80 -2.07 -1.41
C ASP A 39 19.04 -3.40 -1.40
N ILE A 40 17.79 -3.41 -1.87
CA ILE A 40 16.98 -4.64 -2.01
C ILE A 40 17.64 -5.60 -3.01
N GLU A 41 18.04 -5.10 -4.17
CA GLU A 41 18.64 -5.91 -5.24
C GLU A 41 19.98 -6.51 -4.80
N ALA A 42 20.82 -5.74 -4.10
CA ALA A 42 22.07 -6.23 -3.52
C ALA A 42 21.82 -7.28 -2.42
N PHE A 43 20.81 -7.08 -1.58
CA PHE A 43 20.43 -8.04 -0.55
C PHE A 43 19.93 -9.35 -1.15
N VAL A 44 19.03 -9.28 -2.14
CA VAL A 44 18.52 -10.44 -2.88
C VAL A 44 19.63 -11.16 -3.65
N ALA A 45 20.60 -10.43 -4.22
CA ALA A 45 21.74 -11.06 -4.89
C ALA A 45 22.62 -11.86 -3.92
N ARG A 46 22.74 -11.40 -2.66
CA ARG A 46 23.48 -12.08 -1.60
C ARG A 46 22.70 -13.24 -0.98
N PHE A 47 21.38 -13.09 -0.87
CA PHE A 47 20.46 -14.06 -0.28
C PHE A 47 19.28 -14.33 -1.24
N PRO A 48 19.47 -15.10 -2.31
CA PRO A 48 18.43 -15.35 -3.32
C PRO A 48 17.13 -15.91 -2.75
N GLU A 49 17.22 -16.68 -1.67
CA GLU A 49 16.09 -17.24 -0.94
C GLU A 49 15.18 -16.18 -0.31
N PHE A 50 15.69 -14.96 -0.07
CA PHE A 50 14.88 -13.81 0.36
C PHE A 50 13.79 -13.46 -0.65
N ARG A 51 14.09 -13.58 -1.96
CA ARG A 51 13.12 -13.31 -3.02
C ARG A 51 12.05 -14.39 -3.14
N LEU A 52 12.39 -15.62 -2.74
CA LEU A 52 11.58 -16.81 -3.01
C LEU A 52 10.71 -17.23 -1.82
N THR A 53 11.04 -16.79 -0.61
CA THR A 53 10.27 -17.17 0.57
C THR A 53 8.87 -16.55 0.57
N PHE A 54 7.87 -17.37 0.86
CA PHE A 54 6.52 -16.92 1.21
C PHE A 54 6.28 -16.92 2.72
N GLU A 55 7.26 -17.36 3.51
CA GLU A 55 7.24 -17.38 4.97
C GLU A 55 8.07 -16.23 5.56
N PRO A 56 7.82 -15.82 6.82
CA PRO A 56 8.62 -14.80 7.49
C PRO A 56 10.11 -15.12 7.43
N TRP A 57 10.90 -14.09 7.16
CA TRP A 57 12.34 -14.24 7.12
C TRP A 57 12.92 -14.32 8.54
N SER A 58 13.51 -15.47 8.88
CA SER A 58 14.17 -15.68 10.16
C SER A 58 15.63 -15.26 10.10
N TRP A 59 16.08 -14.51 11.11
CA TRP A 59 17.48 -14.16 11.28
C TRP A 59 18.25 -15.30 11.97
N GLU A 60 19.07 -16.03 11.22
CA GLU A 60 20.21 -16.71 11.81
C GLU A 60 21.46 -15.82 11.61
N ALA A 61 21.75 -15.01 12.64
CA ALA A 61 23.00 -14.26 12.88
C ALA A 61 23.32 -12.99 12.03
N ARG A 62 23.07 -11.83 12.66
CA ARG A 62 23.85 -10.56 12.62
C ARG A 62 24.52 -10.19 11.28
N HIS A 63 23.73 -9.71 10.33
CA HIS A 63 24.25 -9.00 9.16
C HIS A 63 23.88 -7.52 9.19
N ASP A 64 24.65 -6.71 8.47
CA ASP A 64 24.31 -5.33 8.13
C ASP A 64 23.15 -5.39 7.13
N VAL A 65 21.93 -5.20 7.64
CA VAL A 65 20.69 -5.29 6.86
C VAL A 65 20.30 -3.88 6.46
N PRO A 66 20.17 -3.59 5.16
CA PRO A 66 19.71 -2.28 4.72
C PRO A 66 18.35 -1.96 5.35
N ARG A 67 18.14 -0.69 5.71
CA ARG A 67 16.94 -0.25 6.45
C ARG A 67 15.63 -0.64 5.73
N VAL A 68 15.59 -0.52 4.41
CA VAL A 68 14.45 -0.94 3.59
C VAL A 68 14.14 -2.43 3.70
N VAL A 69 15.17 -3.28 3.75
CA VAL A 69 15.03 -4.74 3.88
C VAL A 69 14.51 -5.08 5.27
N GLN A 70 15.06 -4.44 6.31
CA GLN A 70 14.58 -4.61 7.68
C GLN A 70 13.09 -4.21 7.79
N ARG A 71 12.71 -3.08 7.19
CA ARG A 71 11.32 -2.62 7.13
C ARG A 71 10.39 -3.64 6.45
N MET A 72 10.82 -4.23 5.33
CA MET A 72 10.04 -5.28 4.66
C MET A 72 9.79 -6.48 5.59
N ILE A 73 10.83 -6.94 6.30
CA ILE A 73 10.74 -8.07 7.22
C ILE A 73 9.83 -7.75 8.40
N ASP A 74 10.00 -6.58 9.02
CA ASP A 74 9.21 -6.16 10.17
C ASP A 74 7.73 -6.00 9.79
N ALA A 75 7.44 -5.48 8.59
CA ALA A 75 6.09 -5.32 8.10
C ALA A 75 5.39 -6.65 7.84
N THR A 76 6.08 -7.67 7.31
CA THR A 76 5.45 -8.95 6.92
C THR A 76 5.43 -10.00 8.03
N THR A 77 6.35 -9.91 9.00
CA THR A 77 6.49 -10.90 10.07
C THR A 77 5.19 -11.12 10.87
N PRO A 78 4.46 -10.07 11.32
CA PRO A 78 3.21 -10.28 12.05
C PRO A 78 2.16 -11.06 11.27
N PHE A 79 2.17 -10.94 9.94
CA PHE A 79 1.21 -11.58 9.04
C PHE A 79 1.60 -12.99 8.62
N GLY A 80 2.80 -13.46 8.97
CA GLY A 80 3.24 -14.80 8.60
C GLY A 80 3.57 -14.93 7.11
N ILE A 81 3.95 -13.85 6.42
CA ILE A 81 4.24 -13.86 4.98
C ILE A 81 5.68 -13.43 4.67
N GLY A 82 6.13 -13.74 3.45
CA GLY A 82 7.46 -13.42 2.94
C GLY A 82 7.69 -11.91 2.74
N PRO A 83 8.92 -11.39 2.97
CA PRO A 83 9.22 -9.95 2.92
C PRO A 83 8.92 -9.26 1.58
N MET A 84 8.95 -10.01 0.47
CA MET A 84 8.69 -9.45 -0.86
C MET A 84 7.25 -8.92 -1.01
N ALA A 85 6.35 -9.26 -0.10
CA ALA A 85 4.99 -8.74 -0.04
C ALA A 85 4.87 -7.29 0.48
N ALA A 86 5.98 -6.65 0.86
CA ALA A 86 6.00 -5.28 1.39
C ALA A 86 6.95 -4.33 0.62
N VAL A 87 7.44 -4.72 -0.56
CA VAL A 87 8.47 -3.96 -1.30
C VAL A 87 8.01 -2.55 -1.62
N ALA A 88 6.80 -2.41 -2.18
CA ALA A 88 6.31 -1.13 -2.66
C ALA A 88 6.05 -0.18 -1.48
N GLY A 89 5.38 -0.67 -0.44
CA GLY A 89 5.15 0.08 0.78
C GLY A 89 6.43 0.43 1.53
N ALA A 90 7.42 -0.46 1.60
CA ALA A 90 8.70 -0.17 2.24
C ALA A 90 9.48 0.92 1.52
N ILE A 91 9.47 0.93 0.19
CA ILE A 91 10.09 2.01 -0.60
C ILE A 91 9.39 3.35 -0.33
N ILE A 92 8.05 3.36 -0.27
CA ILE A 92 7.29 4.59 0.03
C ILE A 92 7.66 5.14 1.41
N ASP A 93 7.67 4.29 2.45
CA ASP A 93 8.03 4.74 3.79
C ASP A 93 9.50 5.23 3.84
N GLU A 94 10.41 4.61 3.07
CA GLU A 94 11.83 5.03 3.01
C GLU A 94 12.00 6.41 2.38
N VAL A 95 11.22 6.68 1.34
CA VAL A 95 11.14 8.00 0.71
C VAL A 95 10.59 9.01 1.71
N TYR A 96 9.46 8.70 2.36
CA TYR A 96 8.81 9.59 3.31
C TYR A 96 9.74 10.00 4.46
N ASP A 97 10.48 9.06 5.04
CA ASP A 97 11.48 9.38 6.07
C ASP A 97 12.62 10.24 5.53
N CYS A 98 13.12 9.94 4.33
CA CYS A 98 14.22 10.66 3.70
C CYS A 98 13.89 12.13 3.40
N ILE A 99 12.67 12.39 2.95
CA ILE A 99 12.19 13.75 2.58
C ILE A 99 11.68 14.56 3.79
N GLY A 100 11.78 14.00 5.01
CA GLY A 100 11.56 14.74 6.25
C GLY A 100 10.47 14.18 7.17
N GLY A 101 9.78 13.12 6.75
CA GLY A 101 8.70 12.48 7.50
C GLY A 101 7.59 13.50 7.81
N GLU A 102 7.15 13.54 9.06
CA GLU A 102 6.08 14.45 9.50
C GLU A 102 6.35 15.94 9.28
N ARG A 103 7.63 16.31 9.10
CA ARG A 103 8.07 17.70 8.83
C ARG A 103 7.93 18.10 7.37
N VAL A 104 7.70 17.16 6.46
CA VAL A 104 7.39 17.52 5.08
C VAL A 104 6.02 18.19 5.04
N GLY A 105 5.84 19.12 4.09
CA GLY A 105 4.54 19.69 3.75
C GLY A 105 3.60 18.64 3.15
N ASP A 106 2.74 19.06 2.23
CA ASP A 106 1.85 18.13 1.54
C ASP A 106 2.67 17.19 0.62
N PHE A 107 2.60 15.88 0.88
CA PHE A 107 3.29 14.83 0.17
C PHE A 107 2.38 13.61 -0.02
N ILE A 108 2.25 13.16 -1.26
CA ILE A 108 1.51 11.95 -1.61
C ILE A 108 2.38 11.16 -2.56
N MET A 109 2.57 9.88 -2.26
CA MET A 109 3.32 8.99 -3.13
C MET A 109 2.52 7.72 -3.38
N GLU A 110 2.44 7.35 -4.64
CA GLU A 110 1.86 6.10 -5.12
C GLU A 110 2.96 5.28 -5.81
N ASN A 111 2.92 3.96 -5.61
CA ASN A 111 3.80 3.00 -6.25
C ASN A 111 3.02 1.73 -6.60
N GLY A 112 2.02 1.83 -7.49
CA GLY A 112 1.11 0.74 -7.81
C GLY A 112 -0.17 0.78 -6.96
N GLY A 113 -0.39 -0.26 -6.16
CA GLY A 113 -1.56 -0.36 -5.27
C GLY A 113 -1.37 0.34 -3.93
N GLU A 114 -0.13 0.78 -3.67
CA GLU A 114 0.36 1.27 -2.39
C GLU A 114 0.51 2.79 -2.44
N ILE A 115 0.04 3.46 -1.39
CA ILE A 115 -0.04 4.91 -1.29
C ILE A 115 0.34 5.34 0.13
N LEU A 116 1.09 6.43 0.23
CA LEU A 116 1.21 7.21 1.47
C LEU A 116 0.66 8.61 1.27
N VAL A 117 -0.16 9.06 2.21
CA VAL A 117 -0.74 10.41 2.24
C VAL A 117 -0.29 11.16 3.48
N ARG A 118 0.44 12.24 3.27
CA ARG A 118 0.65 13.31 4.24
C ARG A 118 0.09 14.60 3.66
N ALA A 119 -1.08 15.01 4.13
CA ALA A 119 -1.72 16.24 3.65
C ALA A 119 -2.33 17.04 4.80
N HIS A 120 -2.31 18.36 4.67
CA HIS A 120 -2.97 19.31 5.57
C HIS A 120 -4.38 19.67 5.09
N ARG A 121 -4.87 18.99 4.05
CA ARG A 121 -6.20 19.11 3.46
C ARG A 121 -6.77 17.72 3.20
N PRO A 122 -8.11 17.56 3.10
CA PRO A 122 -8.70 16.27 2.78
C PRO A 122 -8.20 15.77 1.42
N VAL A 123 -7.91 14.48 1.32
CA VAL A 123 -7.45 13.87 0.07
C VAL A 123 -8.40 12.75 -0.32
N THR A 124 -8.94 12.80 -1.53
CA THR A 124 -9.73 11.68 -2.06
C THR A 124 -8.81 10.72 -2.81
N ILE A 125 -8.86 9.45 -2.43
CA ILE A 125 -8.20 8.36 -3.14
C ILE A 125 -9.27 7.49 -3.79
N GLY A 126 -9.18 7.33 -5.11
CA GLY A 126 -10.05 6.42 -5.85
C GLY A 126 -9.55 4.98 -5.78
N LEU A 127 -10.47 4.04 -5.61
CA LEU A 127 -10.20 2.62 -5.64
C LEU A 127 -10.32 2.12 -7.08
N HIS A 128 -9.25 1.53 -7.62
CA HIS A 128 -9.28 0.95 -8.96
C HIS A 128 -9.43 -0.59 -8.89
N ALA A 129 -10.67 -1.07 -8.86
CA ALA A 129 -10.98 -2.49 -8.85
C ALA A 129 -11.06 -3.14 -10.26
N GLY A 130 -10.38 -2.55 -11.27
CA GLY A 130 -10.29 -3.08 -12.63
C GLY A 130 -11.65 -3.45 -13.25
N LYS A 131 -11.84 -4.74 -13.59
CA LYS A 131 -13.09 -5.25 -14.20
C LYS A 131 -14.20 -5.56 -13.17
N ALA A 132 -13.91 -5.54 -11.87
CA ALA A 132 -14.92 -5.77 -10.85
C ALA A 132 -15.92 -4.60 -10.85
N ARG A 133 -17.22 -4.93 -10.96
CA ARG A 133 -18.29 -3.92 -10.95
C ARG A 133 -18.38 -3.21 -9.61
N VAL A 134 -18.15 -3.95 -8.54
CA VAL A 134 -18.08 -3.45 -7.17
C VAL A 134 -16.66 -2.98 -6.87
N GLY A 135 -16.50 -1.72 -6.45
CA GLY A 135 -15.19 -1.10 -6.16
C GLY A 135 -14.73 -0.08 -7.21
N SER A 136 -15.11 -0.21 -8.48
CA SER A 136 -14.69 0.69 -9.58
C SER A 136 -15.24 2.13 -9.52
N ARG A 137 -16.05 2.44 -8.49
CA ARG A 137 -16.59 3.79 -8.20
C ARG A 137 -16.46 4.15 -6.73
N VAL A 138 -15.64 3.43 -5.96
CA VAL A 138 -15.44 3.74 -4.55
C VAL A 138 -14.26 4.70 -4.43
N GLY A 139 -14.40 5.72 -3.59
CA GLY A 139 -13.30 6.56 -3.15
C GLY A 139 -13.30 6.72 -1.64
N PHE A 140 -12.14 7.03 -1.08
CA PHE A 140 -11.96 7.29 0.34
C PHE A 140 -11.41 8.70 0.55
N VAL A 141 -12.07 9.46 1.42
CA VAL A 141 -11.66 10.81 1.80
C VAL A 141 -10.81 10.72 3.06
N ILE A 142 -9.50 10.81 2.87
CA ILE A 142 -8.50 10.81 3.94
C ILE A 142 -8.55 12.17 4.63
N PRO A 143 -8.82 12.23 5.94
CA PRO A 143 -8.84 13.49 6.67
C PRO A 143 -7.44 14.09 6.81
N PRO A 144 -7.32 15.43 6.87
CA PRO A 144 -6.05 16.13 7.08
C PRO A 144 -5.29 15.62 8.31
N GLY A 145 -3.99 15.39 8.18
CA GLY A 145 -3.09 15.10 9.30
C GLY A 145 -3.34 13.78 10.05
N ASP A 146 -4.20 12.89 9.52
CA ASP A 146 -4.49 11.61 10.17
C ASP A 146 -3.44 10.56 9.83
N LEU A 147 -2.33 10.62 10.55
CA LEU A 147 -1.20 9.71 10.33
C LEU A 147 -1.59 8.24 10.49
N ALA A 148 -2.61 7.91 11.30
CA ALA A 148 -3.06 6.53 11.51
C ALA A 148 -3.76 5.91 10.27
N LEU A 149 -4.09 6.73 9.26
CA LEU A 149 -4.70 6.33 7.99
C LEU A 149 -3.82 6.74 6.79
N SER A 150 -2.57 7.13 7.02
CA SER A 150 -1.69 7.67 5.99
C SER A 150 -1.15 6.61 5.03
N GLY A 151 -0.95 5.38 5.50
CA GLY A 151 -0.51 4.24 4.69
C GLY A 151 -1.69 3.43 4.19
N ILE A 152 -1.76 3.25 2.87
CA ILE A 152 -2.90 2.63 2.19
C ILE A 152 -2.35 1.66 1.16
N ALA A 153 -2.89 0.45 1.10
CA ALA A 153 -2.51 -0.50 0.06
C ALA A 153 -3.71 -1.30 -0.39
N SER A 154 -3.70 -1.71 -1.66
CA SER A 154 -4.74 -2.57 -2.22
C SER A 154 -4.13 -3.79 -2.88
N SER A 155 -4.59 -4.97 -2.48
CA SER A 155 -4.21 -6.25 -3.10
C SER A 155 -5.44 -6.89 -3.74
N SER A 156 -5.21 -7.60 -4.85
CA SER A 156 -6.26 -8.21 -5.65
C SER A 156 -5.79 -9.56 -6.17
N ALA A 157 -6.68 -10.56 -6.13
CA ALA A 157 -6.45 -11.84 -6.79
C ALA A 157 -6.72 -11.81 -8.31
N THR A 158 -7.38 -10.75 -8.80
CA THR A 158 -7.84 -10.66 -10.20
C THR A 158 -7.11 -9.61 -11.02
N ILE A 159 -6.36 -8.71 -10.39
CA ILE A 159 -5.68 -7.56 -11.02
C ILE A 159 -4.27 -7.41 -10.45
N GLY A 160 -3.24 -7.56 -11.29
CA GLY A 160 -1.85 -7.25 -10.94
C GLY A 160 -0.84 -8.35 -11.29
N HIS A 161 0.44 -8.03 -11.16
CA HIS A 161 1.57 -8.95 -11.37
C HIS A 161 2.05 -9.61 -10.05
N ALA A 162 1.49 -9.23 -8.91
CA ALA A 162 1.77 -9.83 -7.61
C ALA A 162 0.92 -11.10 -7.45
N ILE A 163 1.56 -12.18 -6.99
CA ILE A 163 0.90 -13.47 -6.77
C ILE A 163 0.09 -13.35 -5.47
N SER A 164 -1.24 -13.29 -5.59
CA SER A 164 -2.18 -13.48 -4.49
C SER A 164 -2.86 -14.84 -4.61
N PHE A 165 -3.04 -15.54 -3.49
CA PHE A 165 -3.53 -16.91 -3.42
C PHE A 165 -5.02 -17.01 -3.03
N GLY A 166 -5.66 -15.90 -2.68
CA GLY A 166 -7.07 -15.91 -2.25
C GLY A 166 -8.08 -15.57 -3.35
N ASN A 167 -9.34 -15.47 -2.97
CA ASN A 167 -10.48 -15.27 -3.87
C ASN A 167 -11.08 -13.86 -3.82
N ALA A 168 -10.55 -12.95 -3.01
CA ALA A 168 -11.07 -11.58 -2.93
C ALA A 168 -10.75 -10.78 -4.21
N ASP A 169 -11.74 -10.07 -4.73
CA ASP A 169 -11.54 -9.22 -5.91
C ASP A 169 -10.62 -8.04 -5.56
N ILE A 170 -10.82 -7.45 -4.38
CA ILE A 170 -9.94 -6.42 -3.84
C ILE A 170 -10.02 -6.36 -2.32
N VAL A 171 -8.87 -6.16 -1.68
CA VAL A 171 -8.73 -5.83 -0.27
C VAL A 171 -7.90 -4.56 -0.16
N THR A 172 -8.47 -3.53 0.44
CA THR A 172 -7.79 -2.27 0.74
C THR A 172 -7.60 -2.12 2.23
N VAL A 173 -6.37 -1.85 2.65
CA VAL A 173 -5.99 -1.70 4.05
C VAL A 173 -5.56 -0.26 4.32
N PHE A 174 -5.95 0.28 5.49
CA PHE A 174 -5.54 1.57 6.01
C PHE A 174 -4.76 1.37 7.31
N CYS A 175 -3.59 2.01 7.43
CA CYS A 175 -2.78 2.02 8.64
C CYS A 175 -1.81 3.21 8.68
N GLY A 176 -0.88 3.22 9.64
CA GLY A 176 0.09 4.30 9.81
C GLY A 176 1.27 4.30 8.86
N ASN A 177 1.51 3.21 8.13
CA ASN A 177 2.73 2.99 7.35
C ASN A 177 2.39 2.26 6.05
N ALA A 178 2.97 2.69 4.93
CA ALA A 178 2.70 2.06 3.64
C ALA A 178 3.20 0.59 3.60
N SER A 179 4.34 0.28 4.22
CA SER A 179 4.86 -1.10 4.29
C SER A 179 3.94 -2.07 5.02
N VAL A 180 3.37 -1.65 6.15
CA VAL A 180 2.41 -2.47 6.91
C VAL A 180 1.11 -2.60 6.13
N ALA A 181 0.65 -1.54 5.45
CA ALA A 181 -0.54 -1.61 4.60
C ALA A 181 -0.35 -2.65 3.49
N ASP A 182 0.78 -2.61 2.79
CA ASP A 182 1.16 -3.50 1.68
C ASP A 182 1.17 -4.97 2.12
N ALA A 183 1.91 -5.25 3.22
CA ALA A 183 1.95 -6.57 3.83
C ALA A 183 0.57 -7.08 4.25
N ALA A 184 -0.21 -6.22 4.92
CA ALA A 184 -1.55 -6.56 5.40
C ALA A 184 -2.50 -6.83 4.23
N ALA A 185 -2.53 -5.97 3.22
CA ALA A 185 -3.39 -6.13 2.05
C ALA A 185 -3.11 -7.47 1.36
N THR A 186 -1.84 -7.83 1.18
CA THR A 186 -1.44 -9.13 0.65
C THR A 186 -1.89 -10.29 1.55
N ALA A 187 -1.65 -10.21 2.86
CA ALA A 187 -2.03 -11.25 3.81
C ALA A 187 -3.54 -11.49 3.87
N PHE A 188 -4.34 -10.43 3.92
CA PHE A 188 -5.80 -10.52 3.95
C PHE A 188 -6.37 -10.98 2.62
N CYS A 189 -5.78 -10.56 1.49
CA CYS A 189 -6.18 -11.08 0.20
C CYS A 189 -5.96 -12.61 0.15
N ASN A 190 -4.80 -13.09 0.60
CA ASN A 190 -4.51 -14.53 0.71
C ASN A 190 -5.41 -15.27 1.71
N MET A 191 -5.87 -14.60 2.77
CA MET A 191 -6.78 -15.18 3.76
C MET A 191 -8.15 -15.51 3.18
N ALA A 192 -8.59 -14.80 2.13
CA ALA A 192 -9.92 -14.89 1.55
C ALA A 192 -10.15 -16.20 0.77
N THR A 193 -10.17 -17.34 1.44
CA THR A 193 -10.19 -18.68 0.81
C THR A 193 -11.58 -19.25 0.62
N GLU A 194 -12.60 -18.69 1.29
CA GLU A 194 -13.97 -19.22 1.20
C GLU A 194 -14.50 -19.20 -0.23
N SER A 195 -15.33 -20.19 -0.58
CA SER A 195 -15.93 -20.26 -1.92
C SER A 195 -17.07 -19.26 -2.09
N ASP A 196 -17.85 -19.05 -1.02
CA ASP A 196 -18.91 -18.05 -0.97
C ASP A 196 -18.35 -16.63 -0.83
N ALA A 197 -18.92 -15.70 -1.59
CA ALA A 197 -18.42 -14.33 -1.64
C ALA A 197 -18.63 -13.55 -0.34
N ALA A 198 -19.79 -13.73 0.31
CA ALA A 198 -20.11 -13.04 1.54
C ALA A 198 -19.29 -13.58 2.72
N GLU A 199 -19.11 -14.89 2.80
CA GLU A 199 -18.28 -15.51 3.86
C GLU A 199 -16.79 -15.19 3.67
N SER A 200 -16.30 -15.11 2.43
CA SER A 200 -14.93 -14.65 2.14
C SER A 200 -14.68 -13.21 2.60
N VAL A 201 -15.63 -12.31 2.34
CA VAL A 201 -15.59 -10.93 2.83
C VAL A 201 -15.67 -10.87 4.36
N ARG A 202 -16.55 -11.68 4.97
CA ARG A 202 -16.66 -11.80 6.43
C ARG A 202 -15.35 -12.25 7.06
N GLN A 203 -14.72 -13.30 6.53
CA GLN A 203 -13.45 -13.85 6.99
C GLN A 203 -12.35 -12.77 7.03
N VAL A 204 -12.21 -12.00 5.96
CA VAL A 204 -11.23 -10.90 5.88
C VAL A 204 -11.54 -9.81 6.92
N THR A 205 -12.79 -9.36 6.98
CA THR A 205 -13.18 -8.25 7.88
C THR A 205 -13.15 -8.62 9.35
N GLU A 206 -13.44 -9.86 9.73
CA GLU A 206 -13.29 -10.33 11.11
C GLU A 206 -11.80 -10.56 11.47
N GLY A 207 -10.99 -10.94 10.48
CA GLY A 207 -9.55 -11.20 10.62
C GLY A 207 -8.75 -9.98 11.10
N ILE A 208 -9.23 -8.76 10.84
CA ILE A 208 -8.56 -7.50 11.26
C ILE A 208 -8.20 -7.48 12.75
N ARG A 209 -9.03 -8.11 13.61
CA ARG A 209 -8.84 -8.13 15.06
C ARG A 209 -7.53 -8.80 15.51
N ARG A 210 -6.93 -9.61 14.63
CA ARG A 210 -5.65 -10.28 14.88
C ARG A 210 -4.45 -9.34 14.72
N PHE A 211 -4.63 -8.18 14.09
CA PHE A 211 -3.55 -7.29 13.68
C PHE A 211 -3.81 -5.85 14.15
N PRO A 212 -3.41 -5.48 15.38
CA PRO A 212 -3.68 -4.15 15.95
C PRO A 212 -3.09 -2.98 15.15
N ALA A 213 -2.05 -3.21 14.35
CA ALA A 213 -1.44 -2.20 13.48
C ALA A 213 -2.32 -1.82 12.28
N VAL A 214 -3.34 -2.63 11.97
CA VAL A 214 -4.28 -2.40 10.87
C VAL A 214 -5.46 -1.59 11.39
N THR A 215 -5.51 -0.31 11.02
CA THR A 215 -6.52 0.64 11.50
C THR A 215 -7.89 0.35 10.90
N GLY A 216 -7.94 0.04 9.60
CA GLY A 216 -9.18 -0.25 8.89
C GLY A 216 -8.97 -1.10 7.64
N ILE A 217 -10.02 -1.79 7.23
CA ILE A 217 -10.02 -2.65 6.04
C ILE A 217 -11.33 -2.52 5.26
N PHE A 218 -11.21 -2.49 3.94
CA PHE A 218 -12.30 -2.65 2.98
C PHE A 218 -12.04 -3.91 2.16
N ALA A 219 -13.03 -4.76 1.99
CA ALA A 219 -12.94 -5.96 1.16
C ALA A 219 -14.18 -6.06 0.26
N ALA A 220 -13.95 -6.46 -0.99
CA ALA A 220 -15.03 -6.74 -1.93
C ALA A 220 -14.76 -8.03 -2.72
N ARG A 221 -15.84 -8.76 -2.99
CA ARG A 221 -15.85 -9.94 -3.85
C ARG A 221 -17.23 -10.14 -4.45
N GLY A 222 -17.33 -10.20 -5.78
CA GLY A 222 -18.61 -10.21 -6.48
C GLY A 222 -19.48 -9.01 -6.07
N ASP A 223 -20.70 -9.27 -5.60
CA ASP A 223 -21.61 -8.24 -5.09
C ASP A 223 -21.50 -8.02 -3.57
N SER A 224 -20.59 -8.74 -2.89
CA SER A 224 -20.39 -8.64 -1.44
C SER A 224 -19.31 -7.61 -1.10
N VAL A 225 -19.60 -6.76 -0.11
CA VAL A 225 -18.69 -5.73 0.43
C VAL A 225 -18.70 -5.78 1.94
N GLY A 226 -17.52 -5.64 2.54
CA GLY A 226 -17.35 -5.59 3.99
C GLY A 226 -16.33 -4.54 4.38
N MET A 227 -16.54 -3.92 5.54
CA MET A 227 -15.63 -2.96 6.13
C MET A 227 -15.50 -3.24 7.62
N ALA A 228 -14.30 -3.07 8.17
CA ALA A 228 -14.07 -3.19 9.61
C ALA A 228 -12.94 -2.27 10.09
N GLY A 229 -13.00 -1.88 11.37
CA GLY A 229 -12.07 -0.91 11.96
C GLY A 229 -12.45 0.54 11.66
N ARG A 230 -11.47 1.43 11.75
CA ARG A 230 -11.60 2.85 11.42
C ARG A 230 -11.19 3.06 9.97
N LEU A 231 -12.17 3.42 9.13
CA LEU A 231 -11.96 3.79 7.74
C LEU A 231 -12.17 5.29 7.53
N PRO A 232 -11.55 5.88 6.49
CA PRO A 232 -11.90 7.22 6.03
C PRO A 232 -13.33 7.29 5.50
N GLY A 233 -13.84 8.51 5.28
CA GLY A 233 -15.17 8.70 4.70
C GLY A 233 -15.25 8.10 3.29
N MET A 234 -16.20 7.20 3.06
CA MET A 234 -16.38 6.56 1.75
C MET A 234 -17.32 7.38 0.87
N ILE A 235 -16.95 7.55 -0.40
CA ILE A 235 -17.75 8.26 -1.41
C ILE A 235 -17.91 7.42 -2.67
N THR A 236 -18.94 7.75 -3.45
CA THR A 236 -19.12 7.21 -4.81
C THR A 236 -18.57 8.20 -5.83
N LEU A 237 -17.61 7.76 -6.64
CA LEU A 237 -17.01 8.56 -7.72
C LEU A 237 -17.93 8.58 -8.95
N ALA A 238 -18.10 9.76 -9.56
CA ALA A 238 -18.86 9.94 -10.78
C ALA A 238 -17.93 9.85 -12.01
N GLY A 239 -18.01 8.77 -12.80
CA GLY A 239 -17.22 8.62 -14.04
C GLY A 239 -17.08 7.17 -14.55
N ASN A 240 -16.54 7.02 -15.76
CA ASN A 240 -16.12 5.73 -16.32
C ASN A 240 -14.66 5.50 -15.90
N GLY A 241 -14.42 4.56 -14.98
CA GLY A 241 -13.14 4.35 -14.27
C GLY A 241 -11.97 3.83 -15.11
N LYS A 242 -11.69 4.43 -16.27
CA LYS A 242 -10.54 4.09 -17.13
C LYS A 242 -9.28 4.91 -16.83
N ASP A 243 -9.37 6.01 -16.09
CA ASP A 243 -8.23 6.89 -15.77
C ASP A 243 -8.11 7.26 -14.28
N MET A 244 -8.59 6.44 -13.34
CA MET A 244 -8.70 6.86 -11.92
C MET A 244 -7.45 6.54 -11.08
N LEU A 245 -6.40 7.32 -11.30
CA LEU A 245 -5.76 8.07 -10.22
C LEU A 245 -6.13 9.55 -10.41
N ASP A 246 -7.44 9.82 -10.55
CA ASP A 246 -7.95 11.17 -10.29
C ASP A 246 -7.96 11.30 -8.77
N LEU A 247 -6.82 11.76 -8.23
CA LEU A 247 -6.76 12.36 -6.90
C LEU A 247 -7.65 13.61 -6.95
N VAL A 248 -8.98 13.43 -6.83
CA VAL A 248 -9.94 14.53 -6.78
C VAL A 248 -9.87 15.13 -5.39
N VAL A 249 -8.92 16.04 -5.22
CA VAL A 249 -8.75 16.82 -4.00
C VAL A 249 -9.70 18.00 -4.13
N HIS A 250 -10.88 17.89 -3.50
CA HIS A 250 -11.82 19.01 -3.33
C HIS A 250 -11.33 19.97 -2.25
#